data_AF-A0A7K2Q1A0-F1
#
_entry.id   AF-A0A7K2Q1A0-F1
#
_cell.length_a   1.000
_cell.length_b   1.000
_cell.length_c   1.000
_cell.angle_alpha   90.00
_cell.angle_beta   90.00
_cell.angle_gamma   90.00
#
_symmetry.space_group_name_H-M   'P 1'
#
loop_
_entity.id
_entity.type
_entity.pdbx_description
1 polymer ?
#
loop_
_entity_poly.entity_id
_entity_poly.type
_entity_poly.pdbx_seq_one_letter_code
_entity_poly.pdbx_strand_id
1 'polypeptide(L)'
;PALRWLRLVTVTGDRLFLDEQDALQSSLRAGARVLNVYGPTEAAGIGTWFELSQLARPLDHPEQISLIGTPFPGCAADARDGQLRLTPPGGGDPLPTGDLARLRPDGLWEFRGRRRDRITLADGALDPHALEAVIRSHPDIGAALVAEIPQDESGATRLVAHVAPP
;
A
#
# COMPACT_ATOMS: atom_id res chain seq x y z
N PRO A 1 15.03 27.07 4.84
CA PRO A 1 14.30 25.88 5.36
C PRO A 1 15.20 24.63 5.44
N ALA A 2 14.99 23.78 6.45
CA ALA A 2 15.85 22.65 6.83
C ALA A 2 16.00 21.56 5.74
N LEU A 3 15.11 21.53 4.72
CA LEU A 3 15.09 20.50 3.67
C LEU A 3 15.43 21.03 2.26
N ARG A 4 16.06 22.21 2.14
CA ARG A 4 16.34 22.83 0.83
C ARG A 4 17.20 22.01 -0.13
N TRP A 5 17.95 21.05 0.37
CA TRP A 5 18.82 20.17 -0.43
C TRP A 5 18.24 18.78 -0.65
N LEU A 6 17.11 18.44 -0.02
CA LEU A 6 16.50 17.13 -0.16
C LEU A 6 16.06 16.93 -1.62
N ARG A 7 16.47 15.83 -2.26
CA ARG A 7 16.13 15.56 -3.66
C ARG A 7 15.28 14.32 -3.87
N LEU A 8 15.32 13.40 -2.93
CA LEU A 8 14.67 12.11 -3.02
C LEU A 8 14.24 11.70 -1.63
N VAL A 9 13.00 11.27 -1.51
CA VAL A 9 12.46 10.54 -0.37
C VAL A 9 11.98 9.20 -0.91
N THR A 10 12.39 8.13 -0.24
CA THR A 10 11.90 6.78 -0.51
C THR A 10 11.05 6.33 0.68
N VAL A 11 9.81 5.94 0.41
CA VAL A 11 8.90 5.34 1.39
C VAL A 11 8.81 3.85 1.08
N THR A 12 8.90 3.01 2.10
CA THR A 12 8.90 1.55 1.96
C THR A 12 8.46 0.91 3.28
N GLY A 13 7.99 -0.32 3.24
CA GLY A 13 7.68 -1.13 4.43
C GLY A 13 6.23 -1.03 4.90
N ASP A 14 5.60 0.13 4.70
CA ASP A 14 4.18 0.37 5.01
C ASP A 14 3.39 0.78 3.76
N ARG A 15 2.06 0.68 3.87
CA ARG A 15 1.15 1.13 2.82
C ARG A 15 1.18 2.66 2.76
N LEU A 16 1.40 3.20 1.56
CA LEU A 16 1.32 4.63 1.27
C LEU A 16 0.14 4.86 0.31
N PHE A 17 -0.86 5.61 0.75
CA PHE A 17 -1.99 6.01 -0.08
C PHE A 17 -1.62 7.20 -0.98
N LEU A 18 -2.38 7.41 -2.07
CA LEU A 18 -2.03 8.44 -3.06
C LEU A 18 -2.18 9.85 -2.52
N ASP A 19 -3.17 10.10 -1.66
CA ASP A 19 -3.37 11.37 -0.98
C ASP A 19 -2.21 11.68 -0.03
N GLU A 20 -1.74 10.68 0.72
CA GLU A 20 -0.57 10.81 1.60
C GLU A 20 0.71 11.10 0.81
N GLN A 21 0.90 10.42 -0.33
CA GLN A 21 2.04 10.66 -1.20
C GLN A 21 1.99 12.06 -1.82
N ASP A 22 0.83 12.52 -2.25
CA ASP A 22 0.64 13.86 -2.81
C ASP A 22 0.87 14.96 -1.76
N ALA A 23 0.36 14.77 -0.54
CA ALA A 23 0.60 15.66 0.60
C ALA A 23 2.10 15.71 0.94
N LEU A 24 2.77 14.56 1.02
CA LEU A 24 4.22 14.50 1.24
C LEU A 24 4.97 15.21 0.12
N GLN A 25 4.66 14.91 -1.15
CA GLN A 25 5.31 15.52 -2.32
C GLN A 25 5.14 17.05 -2.33
N SER A 26 3.97 17.56 -1.94
CA SER A 26 3.63 18.99 -1.86
C SER A 26 4.35 19.72 -0.71
N SER A 27 4.71 19.01 0.35
CA SER A 27 5.50 19.57 1.47
C SER A 27 6.99 19.76 1.13
N LEU A 28 7.47 19.10 0.07
CA LEU A 28 8.86 19.15 -0.36
C LEU A 28 9.12 20.29 -1.35
N ARG A 29 10.40 20.65 -1.51
CA ARG A 29 10.77 21.63 -2.54
C ARG A 29 10.41 21.13 -3.94
N ALA A 30 10.14 22.08 -4.85
CA ALA A 30 9.95 21.79 -6.26
C ALA A 30 11.12 20.97 -6.82
N GLY A 31 10.81 19.86 -7.50
CA GLY A 31 11.79 18.93 -8.08
C GLY A 31 12.46 17.99 -7.06
N ALA A 32 11.98 17.89 -5.82
CA ALA A 32 12.22 16.71 -5.00
C ALA A 32 11.29 15.58 -5.48
N ARG A 33 11.74 14.32 -5.38
CA ARG A 33 10.95 13.14 -5.77
C ARG A 33 10.55 12.35 -4.54
N VAL A 34 9.33 11.81 -4.55
CA VAL A 34 8.86 10.82 -3.58
C VAL A 34 8.61 9.50 -4.31
N LEU A 35 9.39 8.49 -3.97
CA LEU A 35 9.24 7.13 -4.50
C LEU A 35 8.62 6.25 -3.43
N ASN A 36 7.48 5.62 -3.75
CA ASN A 36 7.00 4.47 -3.02
C ASN A 36 7.71 3.22 -3.56
N VAL A 37 8.48 2.54 -2.72
CA VAL A 37 9.27 1.37 -3.07
C VAL A 37 8.66 0.16 -2.39
N TYR A 38 8.35 -0.87 -3.18
CA TYR A 38 7.82 -2.12 -2.69
C TYR A 38 8.80 -3.26 -2.97
N GLY A 39 9.09 -4.04 -1.94
CA GLY A 39 9.87 -5.25 -2.04
C GLY A 39 9.91 -5.98 -0.69
N PRO A 40 9.44 -7.23 -0.59
CA PRO A 40 9.56 -8.02 0.63
C PRO A 40 11.01 -8.52 0.81
N THR A 41 11.33 -9.03 2.00
CA THR A 41 12.66 -9.59 2.33
C THR A 41 13.04 -10.73 1.39
N GLU A 42 12.05 -11.55 1.00
CA GLU A 42 12.17 -12.66 0.06
C GLU A 42 12.70 -12.21 -1.32
N ALA A 43 12.44 -10.96 -1.71
CA ALA A 43 12.91 -10.35 -2.96
C ALA A 43 14.08 -9.37 -2.73
N ALA A 44 14.81 -9.50 -1.62
CA ALA A 44 15.91 -8.61 -1.22
C ALA A 44 15.52 -7.12 -1.18
N GLY A 45 14.25 -6.82 -0.88
CA GLY A 45 13.75 -5.44 -0.77
C GLY A 45 13.56 -4.71 -2.11
N ILE A 46 13.67 -5.41 -3.25
CA ILE A 46 13.50 -4.81 -4.59
C ILE A 46 12.41 -5.56 -5.35
N GLY A 47 11.33 -4.86 -5.68
CA GLY A 47 10.25 -5.39 -6.52
C GLY A 47 9.77 -4.34 -7.51
N THR A 48 8.97 -3.42 -7.02
CA THR A 48 8.32 -2.37 -7.83
C THR A 48 8.53 -0.99 -7.21
N TRP A 49 8.28 0.03 -8.00
CA TRP A 49 8.35 1.42 -7.56
C TRP A 49 7.27 2.27 -8.21
N PHE A 50 6.80 3.25 -7.46
CA PHE A 50 5.82 4.23 -7.90
C PHE A 50 6.27 5.65 -7.56
N GLU A 51 6.01 6.59 -8.46
CA GLU A 51 6.01 8.02 -8.18
C GLU A 51 4.87 8.67 -8.97
N LEU A 52 4.41 9.85 -8.54
CA LEU A 52 3.21 10.49 -9.11
C LEU A 52 3.30 10.74 -10.62
N SER A 53 4.50 10.93 -11.19
CA SER A 53 4.67 11.11 -12.64
C SER A 53 4.38 9.85 -13.47
N GLN A 54 4.25 8.67 -12.83
CA GLN A 54 3.79 7.46 -13.51
C GLN A 54 2.27 7.49 -13.81
N LEU A 55 1.50 8.32 -13.10
CA LEU A 55 0.08 8.49 -13.39
C LEU A 55 -0.12 9.32 -14.65
N ALA A 56 -0.90 8.78 -15.60
CA ALA A 56 -1.32 9.52 -16.78
C ALA A 56 -2.30 10.66 -16.45
N ARG A 57 -3.07 10.51 -15.36
CA ARG A 57 -4.05 11.47 -14.85
C ARG A 57 -4.32 11.23 -13.35
N PRO A 58 -4.84 12.23 -12.63
CA PRO A 58 -5.35 12.02 -11.28
C PRO A 58 -6.41 10.91 -11.24
N LEU A 59 -6.49 10.21 -10.11
CA LEU A 59 -7.46 9.14 -9.86
C LEU A 59 -8.49 9.62 -8.83
N ASP A 60 -9.73 9.14 -8.97
CA ASP A 60 -10.77 9.35 -7.97
C ASP A 60 -10.47 8.55 -6.70
N HIS A 61 -10.89 9.08 -5.54
CA HIS A 61 -10.68 8.46 -4.22
C HIS A 61 -9.21 8.10 -3.92
N PRO A 62 -8.26 9.05 -4.04
CA PRO A 62 -6.84 8.79 -3.81
C PRO A 62 -6.54 8.24 -2.40
N GLU A 63 -7.40 8.56 -1.42
CA GLU A 63 -7.32 8.06 -0.03
C GLU A 63 -7.53 6.55 0.09
N GLN A 64 -8.07 5.90 -0.95
CA GLN A 64 -8.34 4.45 -0.96
C GLN A 64 -7.37 3.66 -1.86
N ILE A 65 -6.47 4.36 -2.57
CA ILE A 65 -5.61 3.76 -3.58
C ILE A 65 -4.16 3.80 -3.10
N SER A 66 -3.49 2.64 -3.10
CA SER A 66 -2.05 2.53 -2.85
C SER A 66 -1.36 1.89 -4.05
N LEU A 67 -0.55 2.68 -4.76
CA LEU A 67 0.16 2.21 -5.95
C LEU A 67 1.60 1.84 -5.58
N ILE A 68 1.99 0.63 -5.97
CA ILE A 68 3.37 0.14 -5.92
C ILE A 68 4.03 0.20 -7.31
N GLY A 69 3.27 0.58 -8.33
CA GLY A 69 3.77 1.08 -9.61
C GLY A 69 4.27 -0.01 -10.54
N THR A 70 5.47 0.15 -11.07
CA THR A 70 6.04 -0.77 -12.07
C THR A 70 7.28 -1.48 -11.53
N PRO A 71 7.63 -2.68 -12.03
CA PRO A 71 8.87 -3.34 -11.63
C PRO A 71 10.09 -2.45 -11.86
N PHE A 72 11.08 -2.54 -10.96
CA PHE A 72 12.40 -1.97 -11.24
C PHE A 72 13.02 -2.62 -12.49
N PRO A 73 13.92 -1.94 -13.22
CA PRO A 73 14.63 -2.54 -14.34
C PRO A 73 15.29 -3.88 -13.96
N GLY A 74 14.99 -4.93 -14.74
CA GLY A 74 15.46 -6.28 -14.48
C GLY A 74 14.58 -7.11 -13.54
N CYS A 75 13.66 -6.49 -12.80
CA CYS A 75 12.61 -7.19 -12.05
C CYS A 75 11.40 -7.48 -12.95
N ALA A 76 10.61 -8.46 -12.54
CA ALA A 76 9.26 -8.66 -13.07
C ALA A 76 8.25 -8.84 -11.93
N ALA A 77 6.99 -8.56 -12.22
CA ALA A 77 5.88 -8.79 -11.31
C ALA A 77 4.74 -9.47 -12.07
N ASP A 78 4.17 -10.52 -11.47
CA ASP A 78 2.95 -11.19 -11.92
C ASP A 78 2.01 -11.41 -10.73
N ALA A 79 0.77 -11.79 -11.01
CA ALA A 79 -0.17 -12.20 -9.98
C ALA A 79 -0.84 -13.53 -10.32
N ARG A 80 -0.98 -14.40 -9.33
CA ARG A 80 -1.71 -15.67 -9.42
C ARG A 80 -2.76 -15.68 -8.32
N ASP A 81 -4.02 -15.80 -8.70
CA ASP A 81 -5.16 -15.73 -7.77
C ASP A 81 -5.14 -14.45 -6.91
N GLY A 82 -4.70 -13.33 -7.51
CA GLY A 82 -4.55 -12.04 -6.85
C GLY A 82 -3.32 -11.91 -5.94
N GLN A 83 -2.54 -12.98 -5.73
CA GLN A 83 -1.30 -12.93 -4.97
C GLN A 83 -0.15 -12.44 -5.84
N LEU A 84 0.51 -11.37 -5.41
CA LEU A 84 1.66 -10.79 -6.09
C LEU A 84 2.86 -11.74 -6.00
N ARG A 85 3.56 -11.89 -7.12
CA ARG A 85 4.82 -12.61 -7.22
C ARG A 85 5.86 -11.70 -7.87
N LEU A 86 7.09 -11.82 -7.41
CA LEU A 86 8.21 -11.02 -7.91
C LEU A 86 9.31 -11.93 -8.45
N THR A 87 9.86 -11.55 -9.58
CA THR A 87 11.11 -12.11 -10.10
C THR A 87 12.22 -11.08 -9.92
N PRO A 88 13.32 -11.42 -9.23
CA PRO A 88 14.41 -10.49 -8.96
C PRO A 88 15.27 -10.21 -10.20
N PRO A 89 16.15 -9.18 -10.16
CA PRO A 89 17.14 -8.94 -11.20
C PRO A 89 18.03 -10.17 -11.38
N GLY A 90 18.04 -10.74 -12.58
CA GLY A 90 18.73 -11.99 -12.89
C GLY A 90 17.81 -13.17 -13.19
N GLY A 91 16.50 -13.01 -12.99
CA GLY A 91 15.50 -14.01 -13.36
C GLY A 91 15.27 -15.06 -12.26
N GLY A 92 14.90 -16.27 -12.67
CA GLY A 92 14.49 -17.35 -11.78
C GLY A 92 12.97 -17.42 -11.59
N ASP A 93 12.54 -18.34 -10.73
CA ASP A 93 11.13 -18.57 -10.49
C ASP A 93 10.48 -17.41 -9.70
N PRO A 94 9.27 -16.96 -10.08
CA PRO A 94 8.57 -15.91 -9.35
C PRO A 94 8.29 -16.29 -7.89
N LEU A 95 8.81 -15.49 -6.97
CA LEU A 95 8.69 -15.67 -5.54
C LEU A 95 7.33 -15.15 -5.05
N PRO A 96 6.54 -15.96 -4.32
CA PRO A 96 5.27 -15.49 -3.75
C PRO A 96 5.53 -14.52 -2.61
N THR A 97 4.90 -13.35 -2.65
CA THR A 97 5.14 -12.29 -1.63
C THR A 97 4.30 -12.45 -0.36
N GLY A 98 3.19 -13.20 -0.43
CA GLY A 98 2.17 -13.16 0.65
C GLY A 98 1.16 -12.01 0.50
N ASP A 99 1.43 -11.06 -0.40
CA ASP A 99 0.65 -9.85 -0.58
C ASP A 99 -0.34 -9.99 -1.74
N LEU A 100 -1.45 -9.27 -1.63
CA LEU A 100 -2.45 -9.17 -2.68
C LEU A 100 -2.22 -7.91 -3.50
N ALA A 101 -2.24 -8.05 -4.82
CA ALA A 101 -2.10 -6.92 -5.72
C ALA A 101 -2.94 -7.11 -6.98
N ARG A 102 -3.23 -6.00 -7.66
CA ARG A 102 -3.92 -5.98 -8.94
C ARG A 102 -3.14 -5.13 -9.93
N LEU A 103 -2.88 -5.69 -11.11
CA LEU A 103 -2.41 -4.92 -12.25
C LEU A 103 -3.59 -4.11 -12.80
N ARG A 104 -3.46 -2.80 -12.82
CA ARG A 104 -4.48 -1.89 -13.32
C ARG A 104 -4.38 -1.75 -14.84
N PRO A 105 -5.43 -1.27 -15.53
CA PRO A 105 -5.40 -1.05 -16.98
C PRO A 105 -4.36 -0.02 -17.44
N ASP A 106 -3.91 0.87 -16.54
CA ASP A 106 -2.84 1.84 -16.77
C ASP A 106 -1.42 1.25 -16.67
N GLY A 107 -1.31 -0.06 -16.38
CA GLY A 107 -0.05 -0.78 -16.25
C GLY A 107 0.60 -0.67 -14.86
N LEU A 108 -0.04 0.00 -13.91
CA LEU A 108 0.47 0.15 -12.55
C LEU A 108 -0.07 -0.95 -11.63
N TRP A 109 0.79 -1.46 -10.76
CA TRP A 109 0.38 -2.37 -9.69
C TRP A 109 -0.20 -1.59 -8.51
N GLU A 110 -1.37 -2.04 -8.06
CA GLU A 110 -2.05 -1.55 -6.86
C GLU A 110 -1.93 -2.59 -5.75
N PHE A 111 -1.45 -2.16 -4.59
CA PHE A 111 -1.40 -3.00 -3.39
C PHE A 111 -2.78 -3.10 -2.75
N ARG A 112 -3.21 -4.33 -2.42
CA ARG A 112 -4.56 -4.66 -1.92
C ARG A 112 -4.55 -5.31 -0.55
N GLY A 113 -3.45 -5.15 0.21
CA GLY A 113 -3.27 -5.71 1.54
C GLY A 113 -2.53 -7.05 1.53
N ARG A 114 -2.37 -7.65 2.71
CA ARG A 114 -1.76 -8.98 2.84
C ARG A 114 -2.82 -10.05 2.95
N ARG A 115 -2.56 -11.22 2.36
CA ARG A 115 -3.50 -12.35 2.44
C ARG A 115 -3.77 -12.76 3.90
N ARG A 116 -2.74 -12.73 4.75
CA ARG A 116 -2.80 -13.16 6.15
C ARG A 116 -3.43 -12.13 7.09
N ASP A 117 -3.51 -10.87 6.68
CA ASP A 117 -4.01 -9.76 7.51
C ASP A 117 -5.52 -9.53 7.28
N ARG A 118 -6.14 -10.27 6.34
CA ARG A 118 -7.58 -10.14 6.06
C ARG A 118 -8.40 -10.69 7.21
N ILE A 119 -9.44 -9.95 7.57
CA ILE A 119 -10.40 -10.38 8.58
C ILE A 119 -11.52 -11.16 7.89
N THR A 120 -11.77 -12.38 8.37
CA THR A 120 -12.80 -13.26 7.81
C THR A 120 -14.16 -12.88 8.40
N LEU A 121 -15.14 -12.72 7.52
CA LEU A 121 -16.53 -12.43 7.87
C LEU A 121 -17.43 -13.56 7.37
N ALA A 122 -18.68 -13.59 7.83
CA ALA A 122 -19.65 -14.60 7.42
C ALA A 122 -19.92 -14.59 5.90
N ASP A 123 -19.77 -13.44 5.24
CA ASP A 123 -20.02 -13.19 3.82
C ASP A 123 -18.74 -12.99 2.99
N GLY A 124 -17.56 -13.23 3.57
CA GLY A 124 -16.29 -13.15 2.84
C GLY A 124 -15.10 -12.77 3.71
N ALA A 125 -14.26 -11.87 3.19
CA ALA A 125 -13.14 -11.32 3.94
C ALA A 125 -12.95 -9.85 3.59
N LEU A 126 -12.51 -9.04 4.55
CA LEU A 126 -12.20 -7.63 4.33
C LEU A 126 -10.70 -7.36 4.51
N ASP A 127 -10.22 -6.30 3.87
CA ASP A 127 -8.89 -5.73 4.13
C ASP A 127 -9.05 -4.63 5.20
N PRO A 128 -8.50 -4.81 6.42
CA PRO A 128 -8.66 -3.82 7.49
C PRO A 128 -8.11 -2.45 7.10
N HIS A 129 -7.01 -2.40 6.34
CA HIS A 129 -6.40 -1.13 5.91
C HIS A 129 -7.29 -0.31 4.97
N ALA A 130 -8.10 -0.99 4.14
CA ALA A 130 -9.08 -0.30 3.30
C ALA A 130 -10.18 0.36 4.15
N LEU A 131 -10.60 -0.31 5.22
CA LEU A 131 -11.59 0.25 6.16
C LEU A 131 -10.97 1.38 7.00
N GLU A 132 -9.73 1.23 7.47
CA GLU A 132 -8.98 2.27 8.18
C GLU A 132 -8.85 3.54 7.34
N ALA A 133 -8.55 3.43 6.04
CA ALA A 133 -8.49 4.57 5.14
C ALA A 133 -9.82 5.32 5.04
N VAL A 134 -10.93 4.58 4.90
CA VAL A 134 -12.28 5.17 4.91
C VAL A 134 -12.57 5.85 6.25
N ILE A 135 -12.21 5.24 7.37
CA ILE A 135 -12.40 5.83 8.70
C ILE A 135 -11.60 7.13 8.85
N ARG A 136 -10.35 7.17 8.37
CA ARG A 136 -9.48 8.37 8.40
C ARG A 136 -9.97 9.50 7.48
N SER A 137 -10.91 9.24 6.57
CA SER A 137 -11.56 10.32 5.80
C SER A 137 -12.46 11.22 6.67
N HIS A 138 -12.78 10.80 7.90
CA HIS A 138 -13.50 11.62 8.86
C HIS A 138 -12.61 12.76 9.40
N PRO A 139 -13.05 14.04 9.38
CA PRO A 139 -12.21 15.20 9.74
C PRO A 139 -11.56 15.16 11.14
N ASP A 140 -12.23 14.52 12.10
CA ASP A 140 -11.76 14.43 13.49
C ASP A 140 -10.89 13.20 13.79
N ILE A 141 -10.46 12.45 12.77
CA ILE A 141 -9.65 11.23 12.94
C ILE A 141 -8.31 11.38 12.21
N GLY A 142 -7.20 11.38 12.96
CA GLY A 142 -5.84 11.39 12.42
C GLY A 142 -5.27 10.00 12.13
N ALA A 143 -5.67 8.99 12.91
CA ALA A 143 -5.24 7.61 12.74
C ALA A 143 -6.36 6.63 13.08
N ALA A 144 -6.37 5.48 12.39
CA ALA A 144 -7.31 4.39 12.63
C ALA A 144 -6.60 3.04 12.52
N LEU A 145 -6.98 2.10 13.38
CA LEU A 145 -6.59 0.68 13.32
C LEU A 145 -7.84 -0.17 13.49
N VAL A 146 -8.11 -1.07 12.55
CA VAL A 146 -9.24 -1.99 12.58
C VAL A 146 -8.74 -3.37 12.98
N ALA A 147 -9.30 -3.90 14.06
CA ALA A 147 -8.95 -5.21 14.57
C ALA A 147 -10.19 -6.05 14.89
N GLU A 148 -10.03 -7.36 14.78
CA GLU A 148 -10.97 -8.33 15.29
C GLU A 148 -10.67 -8.57 16.78
N ILE A 149 -11.67 -8.35 17.65
CA ILE A 149 -11.53 -8.51 19.11
C ILE A 149 -12.51 -9.58 19.59
N PRO A 150 -12.08 -10.54 20.41
CA PRO A 150 -12.98 -11.48 21.07
C PRO A 150 -14.06 -10.74 21.88
N GLN A 151 -15.31 -11.08 21.65
CA GLN A 151 -16.46 -10.54 22.38
C GLN A 151 -16.64 -11.25 23.72
N ASP A 152 -16.36 -12.56 23.76
CA ASP A 152 -16.45 -13.42 24.94
C ASP A 152 -15.58 -14.68 24.77
N GLU A 153 -15.63 -15.58 25.75
CA GLU A 153 -14.91 -16.86 25.73
C GLU A 153 -15.50 -17.88 24.73
N SER A 154 -16.65 -17.60 24.11
CA SER A 154 -17.31 -18.51 23.15
C SER A 154 -16.66 -18.50 21.77
N GLY A 155 -15.72 -17.58 21.54
CA GLY A 155 -15.05 -17.39 20.25
C GLY A 155 -15.80 -16.47 19.29
N ALA A 156 -16.91 -15.86 19.73
CA ALA A 156 -17.55 -14.79 18.99
C ALA A 156 -16.62 -13.57 18.95
N THR A 157 -16.44 -12.97 17.78
CA THR A 157 -15.58 -11.81 17.58
C THR A 157 -16.37 -10.63 17.05
N ARG A 158 -15.86 -9.43 17.30
CA ARG A 158 -16.37 -8.19 16.73
C ARG A 158 -15.24 -7.40 16.08
N LEU A 159 -15.58 -6.66 15.03
CA LEU A 159 -14.70 -5.65 14.49
C LEU A 159 -14.73 -4.40 15.36
N VAL A 160 -13.55 -3.91 15.73
CA VAL A 160 -13.39 -2.66 16.48
C VAL A 160 -12.40 -1.77 15.75
N ALA A 161 -12.76 -0.50 15.58
CA ALA A 161 -11.85 0.53 15.13
C ALA A 161 -11.31 1.29 16.35
N HIS A 162 -9.99 1.28 16.52
CA HIS A 162 -9.28 2.17 17.43
C HIS A 162 -8.90 3.43 16.66
N VAL A 163 -9.26 4.60 17.19
CA VAL A 163 -9.08 5.89 16.50
C VAL A 163 -8.34 6.88 17.40
N ALA A 164 -7.55 7.75 16.78
CA ALA A 164 -6.88 8.86 17.44
C ALA A 164 -7.23 10.19 16.74
N PRO A 165 -7.30 11.31 17.48
CA PRO A 165 -7.51 12.63 16.90
C PRO A 165 -6.35 13.05 15.98
N PRO A 166 -6.52 14.11 15.16
CA PRO A 166 -5.50 14.63 14.24
C PRO A 166 -4.20 15.08 14.90
#